data_AF-A0A6B0SWM3-F1
#
_entry.id   AF-A0A6B0SWM3-F1
#
_cell.length_a   1.000
_cell.length_b   1.000
_cell.length_c   1.000
_cell.angle_alpha   90.00
_cell.angle_beta   90.00
_cell.angle_gamma   90.00
#
_symmetry.space_group_name_H-M   'P 1'
#
loop_
_entity.id
_entity.type
_entity.pdbx_description
1 polymer ?
#
loop_
_entity_poly.entity_id
_entity_poly.type
_entity_poly.pdbx_seq_one_letter_code
_entity_poly.pdbx_strand_id
1 'polypeptide(L)'
;MLTQNVYLGLDYSRLLGASSYRQLRRIVGQFLTEIEPAEYRARADAVAAAVAATDADVVALQEASLFRKQEPGDFASTGGDRASTEVVDLLAEVERALEARGLRYDRAAVTATSDAELPAETNDGSVDLRVTDRNALLVRAGVDVNDVVTKSYDMDLSLTVPGTEQEVALRRGYARADVATDGAEFTAVSTHLESVSSFLRVVQARELLDGLRGSNPVVLCGDLNSGPGYEPAAYDMLTDSFTDSYDRVNPQAKGNTCCQSPDLRNDRSQLSRRIDAVLRRGDLRATDVSRVNHRRTDRVRVDGDSNGDSDGRSGSVWPSDHAGIVATFEAT
;
A
#
# COMPACT_ATOMS: atom_id res chain seq x y z
N MET A 1 -10.09 -12.97 -4.15
CA MET A 1 -8.87 -12.15 -4.01
C MET A 1 -9.24 -10.75 -3.55
N LEU A 2 -8.57 -10.22 -2.54
CA LEU A 2 -8.77 -8.87 -1.99
C LEU A 2 -7.53 -8.02 -2.24
N THR A 3 -7.71 -6.75 -2.62
CA THR A 3 -6.63 -5.76 -2.72
C THR A 3 -6.90 -4.57 -1.81
N GLN A 4 -5.84 -4.05 -1.19
CA GLN A 4 -5.91 -2.89 -0.30
C GLN A 4 -4.57 -2.15 -0.30
N ASN A 5 -4.56 -0.88 -0.72
CA ASN A 5 -3.53 0.05 -0.26
C ASN A 5 -3.79 0.30 1.24
N VAL A 6 -2.89 -0.18 2.11
CA VAL A 6 -3.07 -0.09 3.57
C VAL A 6 -2.68 1.27 4.11
N TYR A 7 -2.21 2.17 3.25
CA TYR A 7 -1.80 3.53 3.48
C TYR A 7 -0.66 3.66 4.49
N LEU A 8 0.49 4.16 4.06
CA LEU A 8 1.61 4.35 4.96
C LEU A 8 1.37 5.51 5.94
N GLY A 9 0.39 6.39 5.72
CA GLY A 9 0.00 7.42 6.69
C GLY A 9 0.79 8.73 6.61
N LEU A 10 1.69 8.89 5.63
CA LEU A 10 2.51 10.09 5.45
C LEU A 10 2.28 10.71 4.07
N ASP A 11 2.00 12.01 4.04
CA ASP A 11 1.91 12.75 2.78
C ASP A 11 3.30 13.13 2.25
N TYR A 12 3.90 12.25 1.43
CA TYR A 12 5.21 12.50 0.83
C TYR A 12 5.24 13.66 -0.17
N SER A 13 4.10 14.14 -0.65
CA SER A 13 4.09 15.33 -1.52
C SER A 13 4.64 16.57 -0.80
N ARG A 14 4.55 16.60 0.54
CA ARG A 14 5.16 17.64 1.39
C ARG A 14 6.68 17.69 1.21
N LEU A 15 7.34 16.53 1.03
CA LEU A 15 8.79 16.46 0.82
C LEU A 15 9.21 17.05 -0.53
N LEU A 16 8.43 16.83 -1.59
CA LEU A 16 8.68 17.40 -2.92
C LEU A 16 8.60 18.93 -2.91
N GLY A 17 7.82 19.51 -2.00
CA GLY A 17 7.72 20.96 -1.79
C GLY A 17 8.80 21.56 -0.87
N ALA A 18 9.70 20.75 -0.31
CA ALA A 18 10.74 21.25 0.60
C ALA A 18 11.82 22.03 -0.16
N SER A 19 11.94 23.32 0.13
CA SER A 19 12.89 24.25 -0.54
C SER A 19 14.24 24.38 0.18
N SER A 20 14.40 23.79 1.36
CA SER A 20 15.63 23.87 2.15
C SER A 20 15.78 22.66 3.07
N TYR A 21 17.03 22.35 3.45
CA TYR A 21 17.33 21.27 4.40
C TYR A 21 16.54 21.39 5.70
N ARG A 22 16.46 22.62 6.24
CA ARG A 22 15.70 22.91 7.47
C ARG A 22 14.21 22.65 7.30
N GLN A 23 13.63 22.98 6.14
CA GLN A 23 12.22 22.70 5.87
C GLN A 23 11.98 21.19 5.76
N LEU A 24 12.86 20.47 5.05
CA LEU A 24 12.80 19.01 4.96
C LEU A 24 12.83 18.37 6.35
N ARG A 25 13.81 18.72 7.19
CA ARG A 25 13.94 18.18 8.56
C ARG A 25 12.71 18.44 9.43
N ARG A 26 12.07 19.61 9.26
CA ARG A 26 10.82 19.93 9.95
C ARG A 26 9.66 19.05 9.48
N ILE A 27 9.54 18.81 8.17
CA ILE A 27 8.48 17.95 7.61
C ILE A 27 8.66 16.51 8.07
N VAL A 28 9.90 16.00 8.09
CA VAL A 28 10.22 14.65 8.60
C VAL A 28 9.95 14.58 10.12
N GLY A 29 10.27 15.65 10.86
CA GLY A 29 9.89 15.77 12.28
C GLY A 29 8.38 15.72 12.51
N GLN A 30 7.59 16.32 11.61
CA GLN A 30 6.12 16.21 11.65
C GLN A 30 5.65 14.79 11.34
N PHE A 31 6.27 14.08 10.38
CA PHE A 31 5.95 12.67 10.14
C PHE A 31 6.17 11.83 11.39
N LEU A 32 7.25 12.03 12.14
CA LEU A 32 7.48 11.32 13.40
C LEU A 32 6.34 11.51 14.41
N THR A 33 5.77 12.72 14.49
CA THR A 33 4.59 13.00 15.35
C THR A 33 3.27 12.46 14.81
N GLU A 34 3.21 12.12 13.52
CA GLU A 34 2.03 11.54 12.86
C GLU A 34 2.06 10.00 12.92
N ILE A 35 3.22 9.38 13.19
CA ILE A 35 3.36 7.92 13.33
C ILE A 35 2.92 7.48 14.73
N GLU A 36 1.68 7.04 14.83
CA GLU A 36 1.06 6.55 16.07
C GLU A 36 0.84 5.03 16.03
N PRO A 37 1.67 4.19 16.68
CA PRO A 37 1.58 2.73 16.59
C PRO A 37 0.18 2.16 16.91
N ALA A 38 -0.53 2.75 17.88
CA ALA A 38 -1.90 2.35 18.20
C ALA A 38 -2.88 2.55 17.04
N GLU A 39 -2.71 3.62 16.25
CA GLU A 39 -3.53 3.89 15.08
C GLU A 39 -3.27 2.86 13.96
N TYR A 40 -2.01 2.54 13.67
CA TYR A 40 -1.67 1.50 12.70
C TYR A 40 -2.21 0.12 13.11
N ARG A 41 -2.14 -0.24 14.40
CA ARG A 41 -2.74 -1.47 14.94
C ARG A 41 -4.25 -1.53 14.71
N ALA A 42 -4.97 -0.47 15.04
CA ALA A 42 -6.42 -0.41 14.85
C ALA A 42 -6.79 -0.53 13.36
N ARG A 43 -6.03 0.14 12.48
CA ARG A 43 -6.21 0.09 11.03
C ARG A 43 -5.94 -1.30 10.45
N ALA A 44 -4.86 -1.95 10.89
CA ALA A 44 -4.54 -3.32 10.53
C ALA A 44 -5.64 -4.32 10.96
N ASP A 45 -6.21 -4.14 12.16
CA ASP A 45 -7.36 -4.95 12.59
C ASP A 45 -8.58 -4.80 11.68
N ALA A 46 -8.86 -3.59 11.20
CA ALA A 46 -9.94 -3.36 10.24
C ALA A 46 -9.70 -4.04 8.89
N VAL A 47 -8.46 -4.01 8.40
CA VAL A 47 -8.07 -4.73 7.17
C VAL A 47 -8.24 -6.23 7.36
N ALA A 48 -7.77 -6.79 8.48
CA ALA A 48 -7.96 -8.20 8.81
C ALA A 48 -9.44 -8.58 8.97
N ALA A 49 -10.28 -7.68 9.50
CA ALA A 49 -11.73 -7.88 9.57
C ALA A 49 -12.37 -7.97 8.17
N ALA A 50 -11.92 -7.14 7.23
CA ALA A 50 -12.38 -7.19 5.85
C ALA A 50 -11.96 -8.49 5.16
N VAL A 51 -10.73 -8.97 5.39
CA VAL A 51 -10.26 -10.28 4.91
C VAL A 51 -11.14 -11.41 5.49
N ALA A 52 -11.41 -11.39 6.79
CA ALA A 52 -12.27 -12.37 7.45
C ALA A 52 -13.70 -12.37 6.90
N ALA A 53 -14.29 -11.20 6.71
CA ALA A 53 -15.68 -11.06 6.27
C ALA A 53 -15.89 -11.47 4.81
N THR A 54 -14.83 -11.40 4.01
CA THR A 54 -14.87 -11.73 2.57
C THR A 54 -14.30 -13.10 2.25
N ASP A 55 -13.71 -13.77 3.24
CA ASP A 55 -13.07 -15.07 3.10
C ASP A 55 -12.10 -15.13 1.90
N ALA A 56 -11.25 -14.12 1.76
CA ALA A 56 -10.39 -13.98 0.59
C ALA A 56 -9.16 -14.92 0.62
N ASP A 57 -9.00 -15.81 -0.36
CA ASP A 57 -7.85 -16.74 -0.38
C ASP A 57 -6.50 -16.11 -0.67
N VAL A 58 -6.53 -14.95 -1.35
CA VAL A 58 -5.35 -14.17 -1.70
C VAL A 58 -5.61 -12.71 -1.36
N VAL A 59 -4.65 -12.07 -0.70
CA VAL A 59 -4.69 -10.66 -0.28
C VAL A 59 -3.46 -9.94 -0.85
N ALA A 60 -3.71 -8.93 -1.69
CA ALA A 60 -2.70 -8.06 -2.28
C ALA A 60 -2.65 -6.73 -1.52
N LEU A 61 -1.55 -6.48 -0.80
CA LEU A 61 -1.35 -5.26 -0.03
C LEU A 61 -0.36 -4.33 -0.73
N GLN A 62 -0.65 -3.03 -0.71
CA GLN A 62 0.25 -1.95 -1.11
C GLN A 62 0.49 -1.03 0.07
N GLU A 63 1.63 -0.35 0.10
CA GLU A 63 2.03 0.53 1.22
C GLU A 63 2.16 -0.16 2.58
N ALA A 64 2.48 -1.46 2.59
CA ALA A 64 2.67 -2.24 3.82
C ALA A 64 4.02 -1.88 4.49
N SER A 65 4.16 -0.62 4.90
CA SER A 65 5.44 0.01 5.24
C SER A 65 6.02 -0.43 6.59
N LEU A 66 7.35 -0.37 6.70
CA LEU A 66 8.13 -0.54 7.93
C LEU A 66 8.79 0.80 8.28
N PHE A 67 8.47 1.32 9.46
CA PHE A 67 9.03 2.54 10.02
C PHE A 67 10.09 2.21 11.06
N ARG A 68 11.27 2.81 10.91
CA ARG A 68 12.40 2.68 11.82
C ARG A 68 12.98 4.05 12.14
N LYS A 69 13.58 4.18 13.32
CA LYS A 69 14.23 5.42 13.74
C LYS A 69 15.62 5.20 14.34
N GLN A 70 16.36 6.28 14.47
CA GLN A 70 17.65 6.36 15.15
C GLN A 70 17.77 7.66 15.92
N GLU A 71 18.20 7.57 17.19
CA GLU A 71 18.30 8.67 18.13
C GLU A 71 19.59 8.50 18.96
N PRO A 72 20.56 9.44 18.91
CA PRO A 72 20.60 10.59 18.01
C PRO A 72 20.77 10.17 16.55
N GLY A 73 20.10 10.88 15.64
CA GLY A 73 20.28 10.71 14.20
C GLY A 73 21.68 11.17 13.76
N ASP A 74 22.26 10.43 12.82
CA ASP A 74 23.59 10.63 12.24
C ASP A 74 23.56 10.71 10.70
N PHE A 75 22.40 10.97 10.10
CA PHE A 75 22.18 11.04 8.64
C PHE A 75 23.35 11.67 7.87
N ALA A 76 23.79 10.94 6.84
CA ALA A 76 24.89 11.30 5.95
C ALA A 76 26.27 11.45 6.63
N SER A 77 26.43 11.00 7.88
CA SER A 77 27.74 10.90 8.53
C SER A 77 28.57 9.78 7.89
N THR A 78 29.86 10.02 7.70
CA THR A 78 30.78 9.00 7.16
C THR A 78 30.87 7.82 8.13
N GLY A 79 30.42 6.65 7.70
CA GLY A 79 30.42 5.42 8.52
C GLY A 79 29.29 5.32 9.55
N GLY A 80 28.27 6.17 9.45
CA GLY A 80 27.04 6.04 10.26
C GLY A 80 26.24 4.79 9.88
N ASP A 81 25.58 4.21 10.88
CA ASP A 81 24.65 3.11 10.67
C ASP A 81 23.29 3.66 10.21
N ARG A 82 22.53 2.88 9.46
CA ARG A 82 21.16 3.26 9.07
C ARG A 82 20.20 3.00 10.22
N ALA A 83 19.17 3.84 10.33
CA ALA A 83 18.11 3.68 11.31
C ALA A 83 17.50 2.28 11.31
N SER A 84 17.46 1.66 12.49
CA SER A 84 17.14 0.24 12.67
C SER A 84 16.14 -0.04 13.79
N THR A 85 15.91 0.89 14.72
CA THR A 85 14.93 0.72 15.81
C THR A 85 13.53 0.77 15.22
N GLU A 86 12.80 -0.34 15.26
CA GLU A 86 11.42 -0.43 14.77
C GLU A 86 10.48 0.50 15.57
N VAL A 87 9.64 1.23 14.83
CA VAL A 87 8.54 2.05 15.37
C VAL A 87 7.22 1.35 15.08
N VAL A 88 6.99 0.96 13.82
CA VAL A 88 5.81 0.21 13.36
C VAL A 88 6.19 -0.62 12.13
N ASP A 89 5.82 -1.90 12.11
CA ASP A 89 5.78 -2.73 10.89
C ASP A 89 4.31 -3.00 10.50
N LEU A 90 3.78 -2.25 9.53
CA LEU A 90 2.37 -2.35 9.14
C LEU A 90 2.01 -3.70 8.50
N LEU A 91 2.95 -4.35 7.81
CA LEU A 91 2.73 -5.70 7.30
C LEU A 91 2.57 -6.70 8.45
N ALA A 92 3.47 -6.64 9.43
CA ALA A 92 3.41 -7.48 10.62
C ALA A 92 2.16 -7.20 11.46
N GLU A 93 1.68 -5.95 11.51
CA GLU A 93 0.42 -5.62 12.18
C GLU A 93 -0.78 -6.27 11.50
N VAL A 94 -0.84 -6.28 10.16
CA VAL A 94 -1.92 -6.96 9.42
C VAL A 94 -1.86 -8.47 9.66
N GLU A 95 -0.68 -9.08 9.61
CA GLU A 95 -0.51 -10.52 9.86
C GLU A 95 -0.91 -10.90 11.28
N ARG A 96 -0.49 -10.12 12.28
CA ARG A 96 -0.89 -10.35 13.68
C ARG A 96 -2.39 -10.21 13.87
N ALA A 97 -3.02 -9.25 13.18
CA ALA A 97 -4.47 -9.08 13.23
C ALA A 97 -5.22 -10.24 12.55
N LEU A 98 -4.68 -10.80 11.46
CA LEU A 98 -5.21 -12.03 10.84
C LEU A 98 -5.10 -13.21 11.82
N GLU A 99 -3.92 -13.43 12.41
CA GLU A 99 -3.69 -14.51 13.38
C GLU A 99 -4.59 -14.40 14.60
N ALA A 100 -4.77 -13.20 15.15
CA ALA A 100 -5.66 -12.93 16.29
C ALA A 100 -7.13 -13.27 15.99
N ARG A 101 -7.51 -13.30 14.70
CA ARG A 101 -8.83 -13.70 14.20
C ARG A 101 -8.90 -15.19 13.83
N GLY A 102 -7.84 -15.95 14.09
CA GLY A 102 -7.74 -17.37 13.73
C GLY A 102 -7.52 -17.61 12.23
N LEU A 103 -7.20 -16.55 11.48
CA LEU A 103 -6.88 -16.63 10.06
C LEU A 103 -5.38 -16.84 9.89
N ARG A 104 -5.00 -17.93 9.24
CA ARG A 104 -3.59 -18.21 8.92
C ARG A 104 -3.35 -17.84 7.47
N TYR A 105 -2.43 -16.90 7.26
CA TYR A 105 -1.99 -16.48 5.94
C TYR A 105 -0.46 -16.53 5.89
N ASP A 106 0.08 -17.02 4.78
CA ASP A 106 1.50 -17.08 4.49
C ASP A 106 1.89 -15.97 3.51
N ARG A 107 3.10 -15.43 3.65
CA ARG A 107 3.68 -14.49 2.67
C ARG A 107 4.06 -15.26 1.40
N ALA A 108 3.24 -15.16 0.35
CA ALA A 108 3.59 -15.72 -0.96
C ALA A 108 4.69 -14.92 -1.65
N ALA A 109 4.62 -13.59 -1.59
CA ALA A 109 5.62 -12.71 -2.19
C ALA A 109 5.64 -11.35 -1.48
N VAL A 110 6.82 -10.75 -1.28
CA VAL A 110 6.97 -9.39 -0.74
C VAL A 110 8.06 -8.66 -1.50
N THR A 111 7.70 -7.58 -2.17
CA THR A 111 8.66 -6.69 -2.86
C THR A 111 8.92 -5.48 -1.99
N ALA A 112 10.15 -5.34 -1.48
CA ALA A 112 10.61 -4.08 -0.90
C ALA A 112 10.89 -3.07 -2.01
N THR A 113 10.21 -1.93 -1.98
CA THR A 113 10.29 -0.89 -3.02
C THR A 113 11.20 0.23 -2.56
N SER A 114 10.65 1.31 -2.01
CA SER A 114 11.42 2.41 -1.43
C SER A 114 12.04 1.97 -0.11
N ASP A 115 13.29 2.38 0.15
CA ASP A 115 13.95 2.22 1.44
C ASP A 115 14.72 3.50 1.77
N ALA A 116 13.95 4.50 2.16
CA ALA A 116 14.38 5.89 2.29
C ALA A 116 14.69 6.19 3.75
N GLU A 117 15.81 6.87 4.00
CA GLU A 117 16.16 7.41 5.29
C GLU A 117 16.31 8.91 5.15
N LEU A 118 15.73 9.67 6.07
CA LEU A 118 15.72 11.13 6.03
C LEU A 118 15.93 11.70 7.43
N PRO A 119 16.67 12.81 7.54
CA PRO A 119 16.94 13.46 8.81
C PRO A 119 15.70 14.24 9.26
N ALA A 120 15.45 14.20 10.56
CA ALA A 120 14.45 15.01 11.25
C ALA A 120 15.10 15.94 12.27
N GLU A 121 14.35 16.95 12.68
CA GLU A 121 14.66 17.75 13.85
C GLU A 121 13.45 17.73 14.78
N THR A 122 13.65 17.21 15.98
CA THR A 122 12.63 17.13 17.03
C THR A 122 13.03 18.04 18.19
N ASN A 123 12.15 18.19 19.18
CA ASN A 123 12.47 18.95 20.39
C ASN A 123 13.60 18.31 21.21
N ASP A 124 13.75 16.98 21.13
CA ASP A 124 14.70 16.20 21.92
C ASP A 124 16.05 15.98 21.20
N GLY A 125 16.15 16.37 19.92
CA GLY A 125 17.40 16.32 19.16
C GLY A 125 17.24 15.85 17.71
N SER A 126 18.37 15.47 17.10
CA SER A 126 18.37 14.83 15.78
C SER A 126 17.80 13.43 15.86
N VAL A 127 16.94 13.11 14.90
CA VAL A 127 16.37 11.78 14.72
C VAL A 127 16.43 11.47 13.24
N ASP A 128 16.76 10.24 12.87
CA ASP A 128 16.60 9.79 11.49
C ASP A 128 15.37 8.90 11.38
N LEU A 129 14.53 9.17 10.39
CA LEU A 129 13.38 8.34 10.06
C LEU A 129 13.71 7.54 8.80
N ARG A 130 13.64 6.21 8.91
CA ARG A 130 13.75 5.30 7.78
C ARG A 130 12.43 4.60 7.53
N VAL A 131 11.97 4.68 6.29
CA VAL A 131 10.75 4.01 5.82
C VAL A 131 11.09 3.06 4.70
N THR A 132 10.73 1.79 4.89
CA THR A 132 10.75 0.79 3.83
C THR A 132 9.32 0.52 3.37
N ASP A 133 9.01 0.89 2.15
CA ASP A 133 7.74 0.60 1.51
C ASP A 133 7.75 -0.82 0.91
N ARG A 134 6.59 -1.49 0.94
CA ARG A 134 6.44 -2.88 0.49
C ARG A 134 5.08 -3.11 -0.18
N ASN A 135 5.12 -3.89 -1.25
CA ASN A 135 3.96 -4.57 -1.80
C ASN A 135 4.01 -6.05 -1.40
N ALA A 136 2.89 -6.60 -0.93
CA ALA A 136 2.82 -7.98 -0.46
C ALA A 136 1.67 -8.75 -1.12
N LEU A 137 1.89 -10.05 -1.29
CA LEU A 137 0.87 -11.06 -1.54
C LEU A 137 0.85 -12.00 -0.34
N LEU A 138 -0.28 -12.03 0.36
CA LEU A 138 -0.58 -13.00 1.39
C LEU A 138 -1.55 -14.04 0.82
N VAL A 139 -1.34 -15.30 1.12
CA VAL A 139 -2.23 -16.40 0.72
C VAL A 139 -2.73 -17.13 1.95
N ARG A 140 -3.98 -17.59 1.93
CA ARG A 140 -4.52 -18.41 3.02
C ARG A 140 -3.69 -19.69 3.17
N ALA A 141 -3.43 -20.11 4.40
CA ALA A 141 -2.70 -21.35 4.66
C ALA A 141 -3.39 -22.54 3.98
N GLY A 142 -2.63 -23.32 3.21
CA GLY A 142 -3.11 -24.43 2.40
C GLY A 142 -3.36 -24.11 0.93
N VAL A 143 -3.22 -22.85 0.53
CA VAL A 143 -3.14 -22.44 -0.88
C VAL A 143 -1.74 -22.74 -1.42
N ASP A 144 -1.65 -23.39 -2.58
CA ASP A 144 -0.37 -23.71 -3.20
C ASP A 144 0.22 -22.46 -3.88
N VAL A 145 1.53 -22.27 -3.73
CA VAL A 145 2.27 -21.12 -4.27
C VAL A 145 3.51 -21.58 -5.02
N ASN A 146 3.68 -21.12 -6.25
CA ASN A 146 4.84 -21.38 -7.10
C ASN A 146 5.29 -20.10 -7.83
N ASP A 147 6.42 -20.17 -8.52
CA ASP A 147 6.91 -19.15 -9.48
C ASP A 147 6.83 -17.70 -8.96
N VAL A 148 7.31 -17.51 -7.73
CA VAL A 148 7.36 -16.21 -7.05
C VAL A 148 8.35 -15.28 -7.73
N VAL A 149 7.89 -14.08 -8.07
CA VAL A 149 8.71 -13.00 -8.63
C VAL A 149 8.41 -11.67 -7.94
N THR A 150 9.45 -11.01 -7.48
CA THR A 150 9.41 -9.67 -6.88
C THR A 150 10.31 -8.75 -7.70
N LYS A 151 9.79 -7.59 -8.13
CA LYS A 151 10.57 -6.64 -8.93
C LYS A 151 10.22 -5.20 -8.59
N SER A 152 11.24 -4.36 -8.43
CA SER A 152 11.12 -2.90 -8.49
C SER A 152 11.20 -2.44 -9.93
N TYR A 153 10.39 -1.45 -10.31
CA TYR A 153 10.42 -0.88 -11.65
C TYR A 153 11.76 -0.18 -11.92
N ASP A 154 12.17 -0.15 -13.18
CA ASP A 154 13.49 0.33 -13.58
C ASP A 154 13.60 1.87 -13.49
N MET A 155 12.47 2.58 -13.53
CA MET A 155 12.39 4.04 -13.43
C MET A 155 11.64 4.46 -12.17
N ASP A 156 12.28 5.30 -11.37
CA ASP A 156 11.79 5.81 -10.10
C ASP A 156 11.77 7.35 -10.05
N LEU A 157 10.90 7.89 -9.20
CA LEU A 157 10.90 9.30 -8.86
C LEU A 157 11.96 9.53 -7.79
N SER A 158 12.92 10.43 -8.02
CA SER A 158 13.95 10.74 -7.02
C SER A 158 13.68 12.08 -6.34
N LEU A 159 13.86 12.10 -5.01
CA LEU A 159 13.87 13.30 -4.18
C LEU A 159 15.32 13.71 -3.92
N THR A 160 15.71 14.90 -4.36
CA THR A 160 16.98 15.51 -3.94
C THR A 160 16.83 16.12 -2.55
N VAL A 161 17.68 15.74 -1.59
CA VAL A 161 17.68 16.34 -0.25
C VAL A 161 18.30 17.75 -0.35
N PRO A 162 17.52 18.83 -0.13
CA PRO A 162 18.00 20.18 -0.43
C PRO A 162 19.23 20.55 0.40
N GLY A 163 20.25 21.11 -0.23
CA GLY A 163 21.51 21.50 0.43
C GLY A 163 22.50 20.35 0.64
N THR A 164 22.24 19.18 0.04
CA THR A 164 23.15 18.02 0.03
C THR A 164 23.27 17.46 -1.39
N GLU A 165 24.22 16.55 -1.62
CA GLU A 165 24.33 15.78 -2.88
C GLU A 165 23.51 14.49 -2.86
N GLN A 166 22.69 14.27 -1.83
CA GLN A 166 22.02 13.00 -1.59
C GLN A 166 20.68 12.92 -2.32
N GLU A 167 20.48 11.80 -3.02
CA GLU A 167 19.23 11.47 -3.70
C GLU A 167 18.54 10.30 -3.01
N VAL A 168 17.23 10.43 -2.83
CA VAL A 168 16.36 9.41 -2.25
C VAL A 168 15.36 8.97 -3.31
N ALA A 169 15.56 7.77 -3.84
CA ALA A 169 14.67 7.18 -4.83
C ALA A 169 13.37 6.67 -4.17
N LEU A 170 12.25 7.21 -4.61
CA LEU A 170 10.90 6.74 -4.35
C LEU A 170 10.58 5.65 -5.38
N ARG A 171 10.97 4.43 -5.03
CA ARG A 171 10.80 3.24 -5.86
C ARG A 171 9.39 2.69 -5.73
N ARG A 172 8.93 2.10 -6.83
CA ARG A 172 7.69 1.34 -6.98
C ARG A 172 8.00 -0.04 -7.54
N GLY A 173 7.03 -0.95 -7.50
CA GLY A 173 7.26 -2.32 -7.97
C GLY A 173 6.03 -3.20 -7.87
N TYR A 174 6.23 -4.48 -8.14
CA TYR A 174 5.20 -5.50 -8.01
C TYR A 174 5.75 -6.78 -7.39
N ALA A 175 4.85 -7.54 -6.78
CA ALA A 175 5.06 -8.90 -6.32
C ALA A 175 4.05 -9.79 -7.07
N ARG A 176 4.51 -10.92 -7.61
CA ARG A 176 3.62 -11.93 -8.21
C ARG A 176 3.97 -13.33 -7.76
N ALA A 177 2.99 -14.20 -7.76
CA ALA A 177 3.17 -15.64 -7.56
C ALA A 177 2.08 -16.39 -8.33
N ASP A 178 2.39 -17.60 -8.76
CA ASP A 178 1.40 -18.52 -9.29
C ASP A 178 0.72 -19.22 -8.12
N VAL A 179 -0.60 -19.20 -8.11
CA VAL A 179 -1.45 -19.62 -7.00
C VAL A 179 -2.44 -20.67 -7.47
N ALA A 180 -2.60 -21.75 -6.70
CA ALA A 180 -3.66 -22.74 -6.91
C ALA A 180 -4.56 -22.84 -5.67
N THR A 181 -5.86 -22.60 -5.85
CA THR A 181 -6.88 -22.70 -4.80
C THR A 181 -8.23 -23.07 -5.40
N ASP A 182 -9.00 -23.92 -4.70
CA ASP A 182 -10.35 -24.35 -5.10
C ASP A 182 -10.49 -24.80 -6.57
N GLY A 183 -9.46 -25.46 -7.11
CA GLY A 183 -9.43 -25.95 -8.49
C GLY A 183 -9.18 -24.89 -9.56
N ALA A 184 -8.82 -23.65 -9.17
CA ALA A 184 -8.37 -22.60 -10.07
C ALA A 184 -6.86 -22.36 -9.89
N GLU A 185 -6.14 -22.21 -11.00
CA GLU A 185 -4.72 -21.85 -11.06
C GLU A 185 -4.56 -20.52 -11.80
N PHE A 186 -3.82 -19.57 -11.22
CA PHE A 186 -3.60 -18.27 -11.82
C PHE A 186 -2.38 -17.54 -11.24
N THR A 187 -1.80 -16.61 -12.00
CA THR A 187 -0.81 -15.68 -11.47
C THR A 187 -1.51 -14.54 -10.71
N ALA A 188 -1.29 -14.45 -9.40
CA ALA A 188 -1.70 -13.33 -8.57
C ALA A 188 -0.63 -12.23 -8.59
N VAL A 189 -1.04 -10.95 -8.65
CA VAL A 189 -0.11 -9.80 -8.66
C VAL A 189 -0.59 -8.73 -7.67
N SER A 190 0.34 -8.19 -6.88
CA SER A 190 0.19 -6.95 -6.11
C SER A 190 1.14 -5.89 -6.67
N THR A 191 0.62 -4.75 -7.09
CA THR A 191 1.43 -3.63 -7.61
C THR A 191 1.00 -2.30 -7.01
N HIS A 192 1.94 -1.35 -6.95
CA HIS A 192 1.68 0.06 -6.68
C HIS A 192 2.44 0.87 -7.71
N LEU A 193 1.74 1.62 -8.57
CA LEU A 193 2.35 2.46 -9.60
C LEU A 193 2.56 3.91 -9.11
N GLU A 194 3.42 4.65 -9.80
CA GLU A 194 3.82 6.01 -9.41
C GLU A 194 2.63 6.99 -9.27
N SER A 195 2.60 7.70 -8.14
CA SER A 195 1.47 8.54 -7.75
C SER A 195 1.55 9.96 -8.28
N VAL A 196 2.77 10.50 -8.47
CA VAL A 196 2.96 11.92 -8.83
C VAL A 196 3.19 12.11 -10.33
N SER A 197 4.05 11.28 -10.93
CA SER A 197 4.45 11.43 -12.33
C SER A 197 3.65 10.51 -13.25
N SER A 198 2.74 11.09 -14.04
CA SER A 198 1.96 10.34 -15.03
C SER A 198 2.82 9.65 -16.09
N PHE A 199 3.96 10.26 -16.48
CA PHE A 199 4.92 9.65 -17.39
C PHE A 199 5.54 8.38 -16.79
N LEU A 200 6.08 8.48 -15.57
CA LEU A 200 6.68 7.33 -14.89
C LEU A 200 5.65 6.23 -14.69
N ARG A 201 4.44 6.58 -14.27
CA ARG A 201 3.34 5.64 -14.09
C ARG A 201 3.03 4.83 -15.35
N VAL A 202 3.02 5.47 -16.53
CA VAL A 202 2.83 4.79 -17.82
C VAL A 202 4.01 3.88 -18.17
N VAL A 203 5.25 4.33 -17.94
CA VAL A 203 6.45 3.51 -18.15
C VAL A 203 6.42 2.25 -17.26
N GLN A 204 6.06 2.41 -16.00
CA GLN A 204 5.92 1.32 -15.03
C GLN A 204 4.79 0.35 -15.41
N ALA A 205 3.64 0.86 -15.86
CA ALA A 205 2.55 0.02 -16.36
C ALA A 205 2.98 -0.84 -17.57
N ARG A 206 3.76 -0.26 -18.49
CA ARG A 206 4.34 -1.00 -19.62
C ARG A 206 5.30 -2.09 -19.16
N GLU A 207 6.19 -1.76 -18.23
CA GLU A 207 7.14 -2.71 -17.66
C GLU A 207 6.44 -3.87 -16.94
N LEU A 208 5.35 -3.58 -16.22
CA LEU A 208 4.49 -4.59 -15.60
C LEU A 208 3.88 -5.53 -16.64
N LEU A 209 3.33 -5.00 -17.74
CA LEU A 209 2.80 -5.80 -18.84
C LEU A 209 3.87 -6.70 -19.45
N ASP A 210 5.08 -6.19 -19.63
CA ASP A 210 6.22 -6.95 -20.15
C ASP A 210 6.64 -8.07 -19.18
N GLY A 211 6.64 -7.80 -17.87
CA GLY A 211 6.93 -8.80 -16.83
C GLY A 211 5.86 -9.88 -16.67
N LEU A 212 4.63 -9.63 -17.14
CA LEU A 212 3.51 -10.57 -17.14
C LEU A 212 3.32 -11.27 -18.49
N ARG A 213 4.26 -11.15 -19.44
CA ARG A 213 4.21 -11.89 -20.71
C ARG A 213 4.33 -13.38 -20.45
N GLY A 214 3.43 -14.17 -21.03
CA GLY A 214 3.41 -15.62 -20.89
C GLY A 214 2.59 -16.14 -19.70
N SER A 215 2.31 -15.31 -18.69
CA SER A 215 1.42 -15.68 -17.58
C SER A 215 -0.04 -15.68 -18.03
N ASN A 216 -0.76 -16.78 -17.81
CA ASN A 216 -2.19 -16.90 -18.10
C ASN A 216 -2.79 -18.10 -17.33
N PRO A 217 -3.90 -17.97 -16.60
CA PRO A 217 -4.64 -16.73 -16.28
C PRO A 217 -3.89 -15.80 -15.31
N VAL A 218 -4.31 -14.54 -15.24
CA VAL A 218 -3.70 -13.53 -14.34
C VAL A 218 -4.79 -12.71 -13.64
N VAL A 219 -4.62 -12.49 -12.34
CA VAL A 219 -5.36 -11.48 -11.56
C VAL A 219 -4.37 -10.45 -11.03
N LEU A 220 -4.48 -9.23 -11.56
CA LEU A 220 -3.67 -8.09 -11.19
C LEU A 220 -4.45 -7.19 -10.24
N CYS A 221 -3.91 -7.05 -9.04
CA CYS A 221 -4.43 -6.20 -7.98
C CYS A 221 -3.45 -5.07 -7.68
N GLY A 222 -3.97 -3.88 -7.39
CA GLY A 222 -3.09 -2.79 -6.97
C GLY A 222 -3.72 -1.42 -6.95
N ASP A 223 -2.99 -0.49 -6.33
CA ASP A 223 -3.16 0.94 -6.51
C ASP A 223 -2.40 1.36 -7.78
N LEU A 224 -3.16 1.65 -8.83
CA LEU A 224 -2.60 2.04 -10.11
C LEU A 224 -2.30 3.53 -10.17
N ASN A 225 -2.73 4.34 -9.20
CA ASN A 225 -2.72 5.80 -9.28
C ASN A 225 -3.30 6.37 -10.59
N SER A 226 -4.16 5.57 -11.23
CA SER A 226 -4.76 5.81 -12.54
C SER A 226 -6.04 4.99 -12.63
N GLY A 227 -7.07 5.53 -13.27
CA GLY A 227 -8.31 4.80 -13.43
C GLY A 227 -9.32 5.51 -14.32
N PRO A 228 -10.54 4.99 -14.46
CA PRO A 228 -11.53 5.54 -15.37
C PRO A 228 -11.85 7.00 -15.02
N GLY A 229 -11.58 7.91 -15.97
CA GLY A 229 -11.83 9.34 -15.80
C GLY A 229 -10.88 10.06 -14.83
N TYR A 230 -9.81 9.41 -14.35
CA TYR A 230 -8.77 10.05 -13.53
C TYR A 230 -7.38 9.62 -14.02
N GLU A 231 -6.69 10.55 -14.69
CA GLU A 231 -5.35 10.34 -15.26
C GLU A 231 -5.20 8.96 -15.94
N PRO A 232 -6.06 8.62 -16.92
CA PRO A 232 -6.39 7.23 -17.26
C PRO A 232 -5.29 6.51 -18.05
N ALA A 233 -4.22 7.17 -18.48
CA ALA A 233 -3.26 6.62 -19.44
C ALA A 233 -2.64 5.27 -19.04
N ALA A 234 -2.31 5.07 -17.76
CA ALA A 234 -1.77 3.79 -17.29
C ALA A 234 -2.86 2.72 -17.13
N TYR A 235 -4.03 3.11 -16.62
CA TYR A 235 -5.21 2.26 -16.55
C TYR A 235 -5.65 1.76 -17.93
N ASP A 236 -5.83 2.68 -18.89
CA ASP A 236 -6.24 2.38 -20.27
C ASP A 236 -5.28 1.35 -20.90
N MET A 237 -3.96 1.59 -20.78
CA MET A 237 -2.92 0.67 -21.25
C MET A 237 -3.02 -0.72 -20.63
N LEU A 238 -3.27 -0.81 -19.31
CA LEU A 238 -3.46 -2.11 -18.66
C LEU A 238 -4.76 -2.77 -19.14
N THR A 239 -5.84 -2.01 -19.30
CA THR A 239 -7.14 -2.53 -19.74
C THR A 239 -7.22 -2.87 -21.23
N ASP A 240 -6.25 -2.46 -22.04
CA ASP A 240 -6.08 -2.98 -23.40
C ASP A 240 -5.75 -4.49 -23.40
N SER A 241 -5.13 -4.98 -22.32
CA SER A 241 -4.71 -6.39 -22.16
C SER A 241 -5.49 -7.16 -21.09
N PHE A 242 -6.20 -6.45 -20.19
CA PHE A 242 -6.93 -7.02 -19.07
C PHE A 242 -8.38 -6.52 -19.05
N THR A 243 -9.30 -7.35 -18.59
CA THR A 243 -10.66 -6.91 -18.25
C THR A 243 -10.68 -6.36 -16.84
N ASP A 244 -11.20 -5.14 -16.65
CA ASP A 244 -11.53 -4.62 -15.32
C ASP A 244 -12.71 -5.41 -14.73
N SER A 245 -12.47 -6.11 -13.63
CA SER A 245 -13.48 -6.94 -12.98
C SER A 245 -14.57 -6.10 -12.33
N TYR A 246 -14.23 -4.93 -11.77
CA TYR A 246 -15.19 -4.05 -11.11
C TYR A 246 -16.15 -3.47 -12.14
N ASP A 247 -15.63 -2.92 -13.24
CA ASP A 247 -16.45 -2.34 -14.31
C ASP A 247 -17.35 -3.40 -14.96
N ARG A 248 -16.82 -4.60 -15.18
CA ARG A 248 -17.58 -5.71 -15.76
C ARG A 248 -18.78 -6.14 -14.90
N VAL A 249 -18.60 -6.24 -13.58
CA VAL A 249 -19.65 -6.70 -12.66
C VAL A 249 -20.57 -5.57 -12.23
N ASN A 250 -20.06 -4.33 -12.14
CA ASN A 250 -20.78 -3.16 -11.66
C ASN A 250 -20.79 -2.00 -12.68
N PRO A 251 -21.30 -2.18 -13.91
CA PRO A 251 -21.12 -1.23 -15.02
C PRO A 251 -21.75 0.16 -14.82
N GLN A 252 -22.62 0.31 -13.81
CA GLN A 252 -23.25 1.59 -13.47
C GLN A 252 -22.66 2.25 -12.22
N ALA A 253 -21.80 1.54 -11.48
CA ALA A 253 -21.25 2.03 -10.22
C ALA A 253 -19.90 2.72 -10.46
N LYS A 254 -19.74 3.94 -9.90
CA LYS A 254 -18.45 4.66 -9.99
C LYS A 254 -17.29 3.93 -9.30
N GLY A 255 -17.59 3.23 -8.21
CA GLY A 255 -16.58 2.41 -7.51
C GLY A 255 -15.41 3.18 -6.94
N ASN A 256 -15.58 4.45 -6.55
CA ASN A 256 -14.49 5.26 -6.03
C ASN A 256 -13.77 4.58 -4.86
N THR A 257 -12.44 4.56 -4.92
CA THR A 257 -11.58 3.95 -3.92
C THR A 257 -10.69 4.94 -3.21
N CYS A 258 -10.43 6.14 -3.76
CA CYS A 258 -9.56 7.15 -3.16
C CYS A 258 -10.22 8.56 -3.19
N CYS A 259 -9.98 9.48 -2.27
CA CYS A 259 -9.21 9.31 -1.04
C CYS A 259 -9.98 9.87 0.15
N GLN A 260 -9.74 9.28 1.32
CA GLN A 260 -10.10 9.94 2.58
C GLN A 260 -9.14 11.10 2.86
N SER A 261 -9.38 11.81 3.97
CA SER A 261 -8.44 12.82 4.47
C SER A 261 -7.12 12.14 4.86
N PRO A 262 -5.95 12.79 4.69
CA PRO A 262 -4.66 12.22 5.10
C PRO A 262 -4.58 11.84 6.59
N ASP A 263 -5.34 12.53 7.46
CA ASP A 263 -5.43 12.21 8.88
C ASP A 263 -6.45 11.10 9.21
N LEU A 264 -7.14 10.57 8.20
CA LEU A 264 -8.16 9.52 8.27
C LEU A 264 -9.35 9.82 9.19
N ARG A 265 -9.53 11.07 9.63
CA ARG A 265 -10.51 11.41 10.69
C ARG A 265 -11.81 12.02 10.16
N ASN A 266 -11.94 12.20 8.86
CA ASN A 266 -13.17 12.73 8.25
C ASN A 266 -14.40 11.84 8.57
N ASP A 267 -15.49 12.44 9.04
CA ASP A 267 -16.66 11.66 9.51
C ASP A 267 -17.46 10.95 8.42
N ARG A 268 -17.36 11.44 7.18
CA ARG A 268 -18.01 10.90 5.99
C ARG A 268 -16.96 10.58 4.95
N SER A 269 -17.18 9.50 4.22
CA SER A 269 -16.29 9.06 3.15
C SER A 269 -16.09 10.18 2.11
N GLN A 270 -14.84 10.47 1.77
CA GLN A 270 -14.44 11.47 0.77
C GLN A 270 -13.98 10.85 -0.56
N LEU A 271 -14.08 9.52 -0.69
CA LEU A 271 -13.65 8.78 -1.88
C LEU A 271 -14.34 9.33 -3.15
N SER A 272 -13.55 9.88 -4.06
CA SER A 272 -14.00 10.64 -5.23
C SER A 272 -13.49 10.09 -6.56
N ARG A 273 -12.45 9.24 -6.56
CA ARG A 273 -11.83 8.62 -7.75
C ARG A 273 -11.62 7.12 -7.56
N ARG A 274 -11.57 6.35 -8.64
CA ARG A 274 -11.28 4.92 -8.66
C ARG A 274 -9.90 4.70 -9.25
N ILE A 275 -8.90 4.43 -8.41
CA ILE A 275 -7.51 4.23 -8.83
C ILE A 275 -6.94 2.88 -8.36
N ASP A 276 -7.66 2.18 -7.50
CA ASP A 276 -7.38 0.80 -7.14
C ASP A 276 -8.18 -0.12 -8.07
N ALA A 277 -7.57 -1.22 -8.50
CA ALA A 277 -8.17 -2.10 -9.48
C ALA A 277 -7.95 -3.59 -9.18
N VAL A 278 -8.89 -4.40 -9.66
CA VAL A 278 -8.75 -5.84 -9.82
C VAL A 278 -8.97 -6.18 -11.29
N LEU A 279 -7.87 -6.28 -12.03
CA LEU A 279 -7.85 -6.55 -13.46
C LEU A 279 -7.61 -8.05 -13.69
N ARG A 280 -8.28 -8.65 -14.67
CA ARG A 280 -8.13 -10.07 -14.99
C ARG A 280 -7.82 -10.32 -16.46
N ARG A 281 -7.09 -11.40 -16.74
CA ARG A 281 -6.82 -11.90 -18.10
C ARG A 281 -6.87 -13.43 -18.10
N GLY A 282 -7.29 -14.02 -19.21
CA GLY A 282 -7.40 -15.46 -19.37
C GLY A 282 -8.73 -16.04 -18.90
N ASP A 283 -8.71 -17.34 -18.64
CA ASP A 283 -9.88 -18.19 -18.38
C ASP A 283 -10.36 -18.07 -16.91
N LEU A 284 -10.56 -16.82 -16.48
CA LEU A 284 -11.15 -16.45 -15.20
C LEU A 284 -12.32 -15.50 -15.45
N ARG A 285 -13.43 -15.75 -14.77
CA ARG A 285 -14.61 -14.88 -14.77
C ARG A 285 -14.86 -14.34 -13.36
N ALA A 286 -14.88 -13.02 -13.23
CA ALA A 286 -15.34 -12.38 -12.00
C ALA A 286 -16.86 -12.60 -11.84
N THR A 287 -17.27 -13.16 -10.71
CA THR A 287 -18.68 -13.45 -10.38
C THR A 287 -19.28 -12.44 -9.42
N ASP A 288 -18.46 -11.93 -8.50
CA ASP A 288 -18.81 -10.86 -7.57
C ASP A 288 -17.62 -9.94 -7.39
N VAL A 289 -17.88 -8.64 -7.27
CA VAL A 289 -16.87 -7.63 -6.98
C VAL A 289 -17.47 -6.54 -6.11
N SER A 290 -16.87 -6.27 -4.96
CA SER A 290 -17.35 -5.26 -4.01
C SER A 290 -16.20 -4.49 -3.36
N ARG A 291 -16.53 -3.31 -2.81
CA ARG A 291 -15.58 -2.51 -2.02
C ARG A 291 -15.66 -2.88 -0.56
N VAL A 292 -14.51 -2.86 0.13
CA VAL A 292 -14.38 -2.99 1.58
C VAL A 292 -13.78 -1.72 2.18
N ASN A 293 -13.85 -1.55 3.51
CA ASN A 293 -13.20 -0.44 4.22
C ASN A 293 -13.59 0.97 3.73
N HIS A 294 -14.83 1.16 3.28
CA HIS A 294 -15.29 2.40 2.62
C HIS A 294 -16.56 3.00 3.24
N ARG A 295 -17.25 2.23 4.09
CA ARG A 295 -18.48 2.65 4.75
C ARG A 295 -18.14 3.32 6.06
N ARG A 296 -18.98 4.25 6.50
CA ARG A 296 -18.80 4.95 7.79
C ARG A 296 -18.71 3.99 8.98
N THR A 297 -19.36 2.84 8.89
CA THR A 297 -19.31 1.75 9.87
C THR A 297 -17.99 1.01 9.93
N ASP A 298 -17.14 1.15 8.91
CA ASP A 298 -15.84 0.50 8.81
C ASP A 298 -14.74 1.31 9.53
N ARG A 299 -15.06 2.52 9.99
CA ARG A 299 -14.14 3.31 10.82
C ARG A 299 -13.90 2.61 12.15
N VAL A 300 -12.65 2.56 12.56
CA VAL A 300 -12.22 1.93 13.83
C VAL A 300 -11.96 2.98 14.88
N ARG A 301 -12.10 2.60 16.16
CA ARG A 301 -11.70 3.45 17.27
C ARG A 301 -10.22 3.26 17.56
N VAL A 302 -9.54 4.37 17.80
CA VAL A 302 -8.21 4.42 18.38
C VAL A 302 -8.41 4.97 19.78
N ASP A 303 -8.13 4.13 20.78
CA ASP A 303 -8.05 4.58 22.15
C ASP A 303 -6.66 5.19 22.34
N GLY A 304 -6.59 6.44 22.82
CA GLY A 304 -5.31 7.07 23.13
C GLY A 304 -4.59 6.24 24.19
N ASP A 305 -3.27 6.10 24.06
CA ASP A 305 -2.49 5.34 25.03
C ASP A 305 -2.62 6.03 26.40
N SER A 306 -3.12 5.29 27.40
CA SER A 306 -3.37 5.83 28.75
C SER A 306 -2.13 5.80 29.64
N ASN A 307 -0.98 5.42 29.07
CA ASN A 307 0.32 5.33 29.74
C ASN A 307 1.06 6.67 29.84
N GLY A 308 0.40 7.71 30.36
CA GLY A 308 1.06 8.89 30.94
C GLY A 308 1.80 9.86 30.00
N ASP A 309 2.16 9.47 28.77
CA ASP A 309 2.63 10.39 27.72
C ASP A 309 1.45 10.85 26.88
N SER A 310 1.05 12.09 27.12
CA SER A 310 -0.21 12.68 26.67
C SER A 310 -0.18 13.16 25.21
N ASP A 311 0.05 12.28 24.23
CA ASP A 311 -0.02 12.63 22.80
C ASP A 311 -0.97 11.73 21.96
N GLY A 312 -1.40 10.58 22.48
CA GLY A 312 -2.27 9.65 21.76
C GLY A 312 -3.65 10.24 21.39
N ARG A 313 -3.88 10.52 20.10
CA ARG A 313 -5.15 11.08 19.60
C ARG A 313 -6.28 10.06 19.62
N SER A 314 -7.07 10.06 20.69
CA SER A 314 -8.31 9.28 20.76
C SER A 314 -9.29 9.72 19.67
N GLY A 315 -9.99 8.76 19.05
CA GLY A 315 -10.96 9.08 18.03
C GLY A 315 -11.33 7.89 17.15
N SER A 316 -11.95 8.18 16.01
CA SER A 316 -12.23 7.17 15.00
C SER A 316 -11.52 7.50 13.70
N VAL A 317 -10.92 6.49 13.08
CA VAL A 317 -10.14 6.64 11.84
C VAL A 317 -10.68 5.68 10.78
N TRP A 318 -10.56 6.07 9.50
CA TRP A 318 -10.71 5.11 8.41
C TRP A 318 -9.58 4.08 8.44
N PRO A 319 -9.82 2.83 8.01
CA PRO A 319 -8.76 1.81 7.92
C PRO A 319 -7.57 2.25 7.05
N SER A 320 -7.87 2.96 5.97
CA SER A 320 -6.95 3.51 4.99
C SER A 320 -7.60 4.72 4.32
N ASP A 321 -6.83 5.58 3.67
CA ASP A 321 -7.39 6.60 2.78
C ASP A 321 -7.93 5.98 1.48
N HIS A 322 -7.63 4.70 1.23
CA HIS A 322 -8.22 3.88 0.18
C HIS A 322 -9.29 2.91 0.70
N ALA A 323 -10.34 2.71 -0.09
CA ALA A 323 -11.17 1.51 -0.01
C ALA A 323 -10.45 0.33 -0.65
N GLY A 324 -10.57 -0.85 -0.05
CA GLY A 324 -10.15 -2.09 -0.70
C GLY A 324 -11.19 -2.56 -1.72
N ILE A 325 -10.79 -3.48 -2.60
CA ILE A 325 -11.67 -4.18 -3.54
C ILE A 325 -11.49 -5.68 -3.31
N VAL A 326 -12.60 -6.40 -3.20
CA VAL A 326 -12.60 -7.86 -3.25
C VAL A 326 -13.31 -8.33 -4.51
N ALA A 327 -12.77 -9.38 -5.13
CA ALA A 327 -13.36 -10.05 -6.26
C ALA A 327 -13.34 -11.57 -6.07
N THR A 328 -14.44 -12.21 -6.44
CA THR A 328 -14.58 -13.67 -6.52
C THR A 328 -14.49 -14.09 -7.98
N PHE A 329 -13.75 -15.15 -8.25
CA PHE A 329 -13.51 -15.66 -9.59
C PHE A 329 -13.93 -17.12 -9.71
N GLU A 330 -14.37 -17.50 -10.89
CA GLU A 330 -14.52 -18.89 -11.32
C GLU A 330 -13.64 -19.13 -12.55
N ALA A 331 -13.01 -20.30 -12.61
CA ALA A 331 -12.39 -20.78 -13.84
C ALA A 331 -13.46 -21.00 -14.92
N THR A 332 -13.15 -20.66 -16.17
CA THR A 332 -14.08 -20.77 -17.31
C THR A 332 -13.73 -21.88 -18.26
#